data_AF-A0A2V5Q6V0-F1
#
_entry.id   AF-A0A2V5Q6V0-F1
#
_cell.length_a   1.000
_cell.length_b   1.000
_cell.length_c   1.000
_cell.angle_alpha   90.00
_cell.angle_beta   90.00
_cell.angle_gamma   90.00
#
_symmetry.space_group_name_H-M   'P 1'
#
loop_
_entity.id
_entity.type
_entity.pdbx_description
1 polymer ?
#
loop_
_entity_poly.entity_id
_entity_poly.type
_entity_poly.pdbx_seq_one_letter_code
_entity_poly.pdbx_strand_id
1 'polypeptide(L)'
;MLRAGAILLSLWTGFNLVLALGILFMLLVLGKNAPALLILYGDLQAEGMDPRALATINALAVMFNACAASICALSLVMIWFAVIRKAVWAFWSLAGCLAFLQAAGFASDTFLGNKDFLGNTVSSSILLCGIFFVGLGVFHVPEKA
;
A
#
# COMPACT_ATOMS: atom_id res chain seq x y z
N MET A 1 15.34 -17.71 -3.59
CA MET A 1 14.16 -17.03 -4.14
C MET A 1 13.23 -16.52 -3.03
N LEU A 2 12.81 -17.35 -2.08
CA LEU A 2 11.90 -16.94 -0.98
C LEU A 2 12.34 -15.68 -0.21
N ARG A 3 13.59 -15.63 0.28
CA ARG A 3 14.10 -14.47 1.02
C ARG A 3 14.17 -13.20 0.17
N ALA A 4 14.55 -13.32 -1.10
CA ALA A 4 14.59 -12.17 -2.01
C ALA A 4 13.19 -11.60 -2.25
N GLY A 5 12.20 -12.47 -2.49
CA GLY A 5 10.79 -12.05 -2.60
C GLY A 5 10.26 -11.42 -1.31
N ALA A 6 10.58 -12.00 -0.15
CA ALA A 6 10.20 -11.45 1.15
C ALA A 6 10.81 -10.07 1.40
N ILE A 7 12.07 -9.84 1.01
CA ILE A 7 12.71 -8.52 1.10
C ILE A 7 12.01 -7.53 0.16
N LEU A 8 11.73 -7.88 -1.10
CA LEU A 8 11.01 -7.01 -2.02
C LEU A 8 9.62 -6.63 -1.49
N LEU A 9 8.85 -7.60 -1.00
CA LEU A 9 7.55 -7.33 -0.38
C LEU A 9 7.68 -6.48 0.88
N SER A 10 8.75 -6.66 1.66
CA SER A 10 9.00 -5.84 2.85
C SER A 10 9.34 -4.40 2.48
N LEU A 11 10.10 -4.18 1.40
CA LEU A 11 10.39 -2.83 0.90
C LEU A 11 9.12 -2.15 0.40
N TRP A 12 8.30 -2.86 -0.36
CA TRP A 12 7.04 -2.34 -0.87
C TRP A 12 6.06 -2.00 0.27
N THR A 13 5.83 -2.94 1.20
CA THR A 13 4.92 -2.73 2.35
C THR A 13 5.49 -1.71 3.33
N GLY A 14 6.80 -1.72 3.58
CA GLY A 14 7.47 -0.77 4.46
C GLY A 14 7.41 0.66 3.92
N PHE A 15 7.64 0.85 2.62
CA PHE A 15 7.50 2.17 1.99
C PHE A 15 6.07 2.70 2.09
N ASN A 16 5.06 1.87 1.77
CA ASN A 16 3.66 2.25 1.91
C ASN A 16 3.26 2.53 3.37
N LEU A 17 3.82 1.78 4.33
CA LEU A 17 3.62 2.04 5.76
C LEU A 17 4.14 3.41 6.16
N VAL A 18 5.37 3.76 5.76
CA VAL A 18 5.98 5.06 6.05
C VAL A 18 5.17 6.18 5.44
N LEU A 19 4.73 6.05 4.18
CA LEU A 19 3.87 7.04 3.53
C LEU A 19 2.55 7.20 4.27
N ALA A 20 1.85 6.11 4.57
CA ALA A 20 0.57 6.15 5.26
C ALA A 20 0.67 6.81 6.65
N LEU A 21 1.71 6.46 7.42
CA LEU A 21 1.97 7.07 8.73
C LEU A 21 2.37 8.55 8.60
N GLY A 22 3.16 8.92 7.58
CA GLY A 22 3.51 10.31 7.31
C GLY A 22 2.28 11.17 6.99
N ILE A 23 1.35 10.63 6.19
CA ILE A 23 0.08 11.29 5.87
C ILE A 23 -0.79 11.44 7.13
N LEU A 24 -0.92 10.39 7.93
CA LEU A 24 -1.65 10.45 9.21
C LEU A 24 -1.05 11.48 10.15
N PHE A 25 0.28 11.53 10.28
CA PHE A 25 0.96 12.52 11.10
C PHE A 25 0.69 13.94 10.60
N MET A 26 0.74 14.16 9.28
CA MET A 26 0.43 15.43 8.66
C MET A 26 -1.01 15.90 8.94
N LEU A 27 -1.99 14.99 8.84
CA LEU A 27 -3.41 15.29 9.08
C LEU A 27 -3.72 15.50 10.56
N LEU A 28 -3.29 14.58 11.43
CA LEU A 28 -3.73 14.52 12.83
C LEU A 28 -2.86 15.35 13.77
N VAL A 29 -1.58 15.52 13.46
CA VAL A 29 -0.63 16.22 14.34
C VAL A 29 -0.32 17.62 13.80
N LEU A 30 -0.07 17.75 12.49
CA LEU A 30 0.25 19.04 11.88
C LEU A 30 -0.99 19.83 11.43
N GLY A 31 -2.18 19.22 11.50
CA GLY A 31 -3.44 19.87 11.11
C GLY A 31 -3.53 20.26 9.63
N LYS A 32 -2.73 19.64 8.76
CA LYS A 32 -2.73 19.91 7.32
C LYS A 32 -3.80 19.09 6.61
N ASN A 33 -4.22 19.55 5.45
CA ASN A 33 -5.21 18.87 4.61
C ASN A 33 -4.62 17.65 3.88
N ALA A 34 -5.51 16.76 3.41
CA ALA A 34 -5.14 15.56 2.68
C ALA A 34 -4.25 15.89 1.45
N PRO A 35 -3.13 15.17 1.22
CA PRO A 35 -2.23 15.44 0.10
C PRO A 35 -2.90 15.37 -1.28
N ALA A 36 -3.95 14.57 -1.43
CA ALA A 36 -4.73 14.51 -2.67
C ALA A 36 -5.32 15.88 -3.07
N LEU A 37 -5.57 16.78 -2.11
CA LEU A 37 -6.03 18.15 -2.38
C LEU A 37 -4.94 19.00 -3.03
N LEU A 38 -3.67 18.80 -2.69
CA LEU A 38 -2.54 19.43 -3.39
C LEU A 38 -2.44 18.96 -4.84
N ILE A 39 -2.70 17.67 -5.09
CA ILE A 39 -2.68 17.10 -6.45
C ILE A 39 -3.82 17.68 -7.32
N LEU A 40 -4.97 17.96 -6.70
CA LEU A 40 -6.16 18.44 -7.42
C LEU A 40 -6.20 19.96 -7.56
N TYR A 41 -5.85 20.71 -6.51
CA TYR A 41 -6.00 22.16 -6.43
C TYR A 41 -4.67 22.93 -6.39
N GLY A 42 -3.52 22.25 -6.36
CA GLY A 42 -2.22 22.89 -6.25
C GLY A 42 -2.06 23.65 -4.93
N ASP A 43 -1.37 24.79 -4.99
CA ASP A 43 -1.08 25.63 -3.81
C ASP A 43 -2.33 26.27 -3.18
N LEU A 44 -3.46 26.25 -3.89
CA LEU A 44 -4.72 26.75 -3.35
C LEU A 44 -5.22 25.88 -2.18
N GLN A 45 -4.72 24.66 -1.96
CA GLN A 45 -4.98 23.82 -0.77
C GLN A 45 -6.43 23.82 -0.23
N ALA A 46 -7.42 23.87 -1.14
CA ALA A 46 -8.86 23.95 -0.87
C ALA A 46 -9.43 25.34 -0.50
N GLU A 47 -8.75 26.44 -0.83
CA GLU A 47 -9.26 27.80 -0.72
C GLU A 47 -10.56 27.94 -1.53
N GLY A 48 -11.64 28.35 -0.85
CA GLY A 48 -12.99 28.43 -1.42
C GLY A 48 -13.78 27.11 -1.43
N MET A 49 -13.24 26.01 -0.89
CA MET A 49 -13.97 24.75 -0.76
C MET A 49 -15.01 24.83 0.37
N ASP A 50 -16.15 24.17 0.18
CA ASP A 50 -17.14 23.98 1.24
C ASP A 50 -16.50 23.28 2.46
N PRO A 51 -16.64 23.82 3.68
CA PRO A 51 -16.01 23.25 4.87
C PRO A 51 -16.43 21.80 5.18
N ARG A 52 -17.66 21.40 4.82
CA ARG A 52 -18.12 20.02 5.05
C ARG A 52 -17.49 19.07 4.04
N ALA A 53 -17.34 19.50 2.79
CA ALA A 53 -16.60 18.73 1.78
C ALA A 53 -15.14 18.51 2.20
N LEU A 54 -14.45 19.57 2.65
CA LEU A 54 -13.08 19.49 3.13
C LEU A 54 -12.94 18.53 4.33
N ALA A 55 -13.82 18.67 5.32
CA ALA A 55 -13.83 17.77 6.48
C ALA A 55 -14.06 16.31 6.08
N THR A 56 -14.94 16.05 5.12
CA THR A 56 -15.21 14.70 4.60
C THR A 56 -13.98 14.11 3.91
N ILE A 57 -13.29 14.89 3.06
CA ILE A 57 -12.07 14.45 2.38
C ILE A 57 -10.97 14.11 3.39
N ASN A 58 -10.75 14.97 4.38
CA ASN A 58 -9.76 14.73 5.43
C ASN A 58 -10.12 13.50 6.28
N ALA A 59 -11.39 13.30 6.63
CA ALA A 59 -11.84 12.13 7.38
C ALA A 59 -11.60 10.82 6.60
N LEU A 60 -11.91 10.81 5.29
CA LEU A 60 -11.63 9.66 4.43
C LEU A 60 -10.12 9.43 4.30
N ALA A 61 -9.32 10.48 4.14
CA ALA A 61 -7.86 10.38 4.08
C ALA A 61 -7.28 9.74 5.35
N VAL A 62 -7.75 10.15 6.54
CA VAL A 62 -7.37 9.53 7.81
C VAL A 62 -7.75 8.04 7.83
N MET A 63 -9.00 7.71 7.52
CA MET A 63 -9.49 6.33 7.54
C MET A 63 -8.69 5.41 6.62
N PHE A 64 -8.52 5.80 5.34
CA PHE A 64 -7.83 4.96 4.36
C PHE A 64 -6.34 4.83 4.65
N ASN A 65 -5.66 5.89 5.12
CA ASN A 65 -4.25 5.78 5.51
C ASN A 65 -4.08 4.93 6.79
N ALA A 66 -5.02 4.99 7.74
CA ALA A 66 -5.00 4.09 8.91
C ALA A 66 -5.18 2.62 8.49
N CYS A 67 -6.10 2.32 7.56
CA CYS A 67 -6.25 0.99 7.00
C CYS A 67 -4.99 0.54 6.25
N ALA A 68 -4.40 1.40 5.41
CA ALA A 68 -3.19 1.11 4.66
C ALA A 68 -2.00 0.81 5.59
N ALA A 69 -1.81 1.65 6.62
CA ALA A 69 -0.78 1.44 7.64
C ALA A 69 -0.98 0.10 8.37
N SER A 70 -2.22 -0.21 8.77
CA SER A 70 -2.54 -1.47 9.45
C SER A 70 -2.27 -2.70 8.57
N ILE A 71 -2.70 -2.67 7.30
CA ILE A 71 -2.44 -3.75 6.34
C ILE A 71 -0.95 -3.91 6.10
N CYS A 72 -0.19 -2.82 5.96
CA CYS A 72 1.25 -2.89 5.72
C CYS A 72 2.00 -3.45 6.94
N ALA A 73 1.65 -3.01 8.15
CA ALA A 73 2.22 -3.53 9.39
C ALA A 73 1.93 -5.03 9.55
N LEU A 74 0.68 -5.45 9.34
CA LEU A 74 0.30 -6.87 9.38
C LEU A 74 1.03 -7.69 8.31
N SER A 75 1.14 -7.14 7.10
CA SER A 75 1.84 -7.79 5.98
C SER A 75 3.31 -8.03 6.32
N LEU A 76 4.01 -7.05 6.91
CA LEU A 76 5.39 -7.22 7.36
C LEU A 76 5.53 -8.37 8.37
N VAL A 77 4.63 -8.43 9.36
CA VAL A 77 4.60 -9.55 10.33
C VAL A 77 4.37 -10.87 9.60
N MET A 78 3.36 -10.96 8.73
CA MET A 78 3.05 -12.19 8.00
C MET A 78 4.20 -12.65 7.10
N ILE A 79 4.89 -11.72 6.43
CA ILE A 79 6.06 -12.02 5.58
C ILE A 79 7.12 -12.76 6.39
N TRP A 80 7.52 -12.19 7.53
CA TRP A 80 8.68 -12.71 8.27
C TRP A 80 8.33 -13.88 9.21
N PHE A 81 7.10 -13.94 9.74
CA PHE A 81 6.71 -14.98 10.69
C PHE A 81 5.99 -16.18 10.09
N ALA A 82 5.34 -16.03 8.93
CA ALA A 82 4.58 -17.11 8.30
C ALA A 82 5.09 -17.48 6.90
N VAL A 83 5.26 -16.49 6.02
CA VAL A 83 5.64 -16.72 4.61
C VAL A 83 7.06 -17.27 4.48
N ILE A 84 8.03 -16.74 5.23
CA ILE A 84 9.40 -17.28 5.28
C ILE A 84 9.43 -18.76 5.74
N ARG A 85 8.44 -19.18 6.54
CA ARG A 85 8.27 -20.58 6.99
C ARG A 85 7.48 -21.43 6.00
N LYS A 86 7.27 -20.93 4.78
CA LYS A 86 6.51 -21.59 3.70
C LYS A 86 5.05 -21.89 4.04
N ALA A 87 4.43 -21.11 4.92
CA ALA A 87 3.00 -21.26 5.19
C ALA A 87 2.16 -20.83 3.97
N VAL A 88 1.58 -21.81 3.28
CA VAL A 88 0.83 -21.61 2.02
C VAL A 88 -0.39 -20.70 2.21
N TRP A 89 -1.12 -20.86 3.32
CA TRP A 89 -2.27 -20.00 3.62
C TRP A 89 -1.85 -18.52 3.74
N ALA A 90 -0.71 -18.27 4.39
CA ALA A 90 -0.22 -16.92 4.59
C ALA A 90 0.17 -16.27 3.26
N PHE A 91 0.77 -17.03 2.34
CA PHE A 91 1.04 -16.56 0.99
C PHE A 91 -0.24 -16.11 0.27
N TRP A 92 -1.28 -16.95 0.23
CA TRP A 92 -2.52 -16.60 -0.47
C TRP A 92 -3.27 -15.43 0.18
N SER A 93 -3.30 -15.36 1.50
CA SER A 93 -3.87 -14.21 2.22
C SER A 93 -3.13 -12.91 1.88
N LEU A 94 -1.78 -12.94 1.89
CA LEU A 94 -0.97 -11.75 1.58
C LEU A 94 -1.13 -11.33 0.12
N ALA A 95 -1.04 -12.29 -0.81
CA ALA A 95 -1.19 -12.01 -2.24
C ALA A 95 -2.58 -11.45 -2.56
N GLY A 96 -3.64 -12.05 -2.01
CA GLY A 96 -5.01 -11.58 -2.20
C GLY A 96 -5.24 -10.17 -1.65
N CYS A 97 -4.87 -9.93 -0.39
CA CYS A 97 -5.05 -8.61 0.23
C CYS A 97 -4.25 -7.52 -0.45
N LEU A 98 -2.96 -7.76 -0.77
CA LEU A 98 -2.13 -6.74 -1.41
C LEU A 98 -2.50 -6.49 -2.86
N ALA A 99 -2.86 -7.53 -3.62
CA ALA A 99 -3.35 -7.35 -4.98
C ALA A 99 -4.66 -6.55 -5.01
N PHE A 100 -5.57 -6.85 -4.07
CA PHE A 100 -6.81 -6.08 -3.93
C PHE A 100 -6.55 -4.62 -3.56
N LEU A 101 -5.65 -4.36 -2.60
CA LEU A 101 -5.27 -3.01 -2.21
C LEU A 101 -4.66 -2.23 -3.39
N GLN A 102 -3.75 -2.86 -4.15
CA GLN A 102 -3.13 -2.24 -5.31
C GLN A 102 -4.13 -1.98 -6.43
N ALA A 103 -5.07 -2.89 -6.68
CA ALA A 103 -6.14 -2.70 -7.65
C ALA A 103 -7.09 -1.56 -7.26
N ALA A 104 -7.43 -1.46 -5.97
CA ALA A 104 -8.22 -0.34 -5.45
C ALA A 104 -7.46 1.00 -5.59
N GLY A 105 -6.14 1.01 -5.36
CA GLY A 105 -5.29 2.17 -5.61
C GLY A 105 -5.36 2.62 -7.07
N PHE A 106 -5.21 1.69 -8.02
CA PHE A 106 -5.38 1.98 -9.45
C PHE A 106 -6.77 2.51 -9.80
N ALA A 107 -7.83 1.88 -9.27
CA ALA A 107 -9.19 2.33 -9.49
C ALA A 107 -9.41 3.75 -8.94
N SER A 108 -8.84 4.07 -7.79
CA SER A 108 -8.95 5.41 -7.19
C SER A 108 -8.31 6.51 -8.05
N ASP A 109 -7.18 6.21 -8.71
CA ASP A 109 -6.46 7.16 -9.57
C ASP A 109 -7.27 7.53 -10.84
N THR A 110 -8.19 6.65 -11.28
CA THR A 110 -9.10 6.97 -12.40
C THR A 110 -9.99 8.19 -12.08
N PHE A 111 -10.38 8.38 -10.82
CA PHE A 111 -11.16 9.54 -10.36
C PHE A 111 -10.31 10.82 -10.27
N LEU A 112 -8.98 10.70 -10.30
CA LEU A 112 -8.03 11.81 -10.25
C LEU A 112 -7.44 12.14 -11.63
N GLY A 113 -7.91 11.48 -12.68
CA GLY A 113 -7.42 11.66 -14.06
C GLY A 113 -6.15 10.88 -14.38
N ASN A 114 -5.87 9.78 -13.66
CA ASN A 114 -4.69 8.93 -13.82
C ASN A 114 -3.36 9.66 -13.65
N LYS A 115 -3.31 10.65 -12.74
CA LYS A 115 -2.12 11.46 -12.51
C LYS A 115 -0.98 10.62 -11.93
N ASP A 116 -1.31 9.56 -11.19
CA ASP A 116 -0.33 8.69 -10.53
C ASP A 116 -0.03 7.41 -11.33
N PHE A 117 -0.43 7.33 -12.61
CA PHE A 117 -0.31 6.12 -13.43
C PHE A 117 1.10 5.50 -13.42
N LEU A 118 2.15 6.31 -13.55
CA LEU A 118 3.54 5.83 -13.52
C LEU A 118 3.90 5.26 -12.13
N GLY A 119 3.57 5.98 -11.06
CA GLY A 119 3.83 5.53 -9.69
C GLY A 119 3.09 4.23 -9.37
N ASN A 120 1.83 4.16 -9.78
CA ASN A 120 0.98 2.98 -9.68
C ASN A 120 1.58 1.79 -10.46
N THR A 121 2.06 2.02 -11.69
CA THR A 121 2.67 0.97 -12.52
C THR A 121 3.94 0.43 -11.88
N VAL A 122 4.85 1.31 -11.44
CA VAL A 122 6.10 0.91 -10.77
C VAL A 122 5.81 0.15 -9.48
N SER A 123 4.88 0.65 -8.66
CA SER A 123 4.43 0.02 -7.42
C SER A 123 3.90 -1.40 -7.68
N SER A 124 3.02 -1.55 -8.67
CA SER A 124 2.49 -2.85 -9.08
C SER A 124 3.57 -3.82 -9.54
N SER A 125 4.56 -3.35 -10.32
CA SER A 125 5.66 -4.20 -10.77
C SER A 125 6.46 -4.76 -9.58
N ILE A 126 6.80 -3.91 -8.60
CA ILE A 126 7.54 -4.34 -7.40
C ILE A 126 6.71 -5.37 -6.61
N LEU A 127 5.42 -5.10 -6.40
CA LEU A 127 4.52 -6.01 -5.69
C LEU A 127 4.43 -7.37 -6.39
N LEU A 128 4.18 -7.38 -7.70
CA LEU A 128 4.03 -8.62 -8.48
C LEU A 128 5.33 -9.43 -8.51
N CYS A 129 6.48 -8.79 -8.69
CA CYS A 129 7.78 -9.45 -8.61
C CYS A 129 8.02 -10.07 -7.21
N GLY A 130 7.66 -9.35 -6.15
CA GLY A 130 7.75 -9.85 -4.78
C GLY A 130 6.87 -11.09 -4.55
N ILE A 131 5.59 -11.02 -4.94
CA ILE A 131 4.63 -12.14 -4.85
C ILE A 131 5.16 -13.33 -5.66
N PHE A 132 5.63 -13.10 -6.88
CA PHE A 132 6.13 -14.15 -7.76
C PHE A 132 7.33 -14.89 -7.15
N PHE A 133 8.35 -14.16 -6.66
CA PHE A 133 9.52 -14.79 -6.03
C PHE A 133 9.22 -15.50 -4.72
N VAL A 134 8.27 -14.98 -3.94
CA VAL A 134 7.76 -15.69 -2.77
C VAL A 134 7.05 -16.97 -3.20
N GLY A 135 6.17 -16.91 -4.20
CA GLY A 135 5.44 -18.05 -4.73
C GLY A 135 6.39 -19.17 -5.17
N LEU A 136 7.40 -18.84 -5.98
CA LEU A 136 8.46 -19.78 -6.35
C LEU A 136 9.12 -20.40 -5.12
N GLY A 137 9.40 -19.61 -4.08
CA GLY A 137 10.04 -20.10 -2.85
C GLY A 137 9.16 -20.98 -1.97
N VAL A 138 7.86 -20.67 -1.86
CA VAL A 138 6.89 -21.39 -1.03
C VAL A 138 6.54 -22.73 -1.67
N PHE A 139 6.29 -22.75 -2.98
CA PHE A 139 5.86 -23.95 -3.71
C PHE A 139 7.01 -24.78 -4.29
N HIS A 140 8.26 -24.36 -4.12
CA HIS A 140 9.39 -25.20 -4.48
C HIS A 140 9.47 -26.43 -3.57
N VAL A 141 9.15 -27.59 -4.15
CA VAL A 141 9.36 -28.91 -3.56
C VAL A 141 10.82 -29.28 -3.75
N PRO A 142 11.59 -29.55 -2.67
CA PRO A 142 12.95 -30.06 -2.83
C PRO A 142 12.90 -31.42 -3.53
N GLU A 143 13.69 -31.58 -4.58
CA GLU A 143 13.95 -32.87 -5.20
C GLU A 143 14.50 -33.81 -4.10
N LYS A 144 13.86 -34.96 -3.92
CA LYS A 144 14.20 -35.91 -2.85
C LYS A 144 15.69 -36.28 -2.95
N ALA A 145 16.44 -36.03 -1.88
CA ALA A 145 17.75 -36.61 -1.62
C ALA A 145 17.60 -38.07 -1.17
#